data_AF-A0A162IPY1-F1
#
_entry.id   AF-A0A162IPY1-F1
#
_cell.length_a   1.000
_cell.length_b   1.000
_cell.length_c   1.000
_cell.angle_alpha   90.00
_cell.angle_beta   90.00
_cell.angle_gamma   90.00
#
_symmetry.space_group_name_H-M   'P 1'
#
loop_
_entity.id
_entity.type
_entity.pdbx_description
1 polymer ?
#
loop_
_entity_poly.entity_id
_entity_poly.type
_entity_poly.pdbx_seq_one_letter_code
_entity_poly.pdbx_strand_id
1 'polypeptide(L)'
;MGAAKQAAQRAHVRMLYYPSRSSFLCGLSPQPKRAEARLTTIVNSEYEIAELEEHEFTSGPLSILQTAVKSHTQVLISIRNNRKLLARVKAFDRHCNMVLENVKEMWTETPRLADGKKGRPVNKDRFISKM
;
A
#
# COMPACT_ATOMS: atom_id res chain seq x y z
N MET A 1 -36.09 29.82 -30.36
CA MET A 1 -34.97 30.15 -29.43
C MET A 1 -34.99 29.13 -28.30
N GLY A 2 -33.96 28.31 -28.19
CA GLY A 2 -33.86 27.25 -27.18
C GLY A 2 -32.69 26.32 -27.53
N ALA A 3 -31.78 26.15 -26.58
CA ALA A 3 -30.36 25.89 -26.78
C ALA A 3 -29.97 24.47 -27.24
N ALA A 4 -28.75 24.45 -27.80
CA ALA A 4 -27.92 23.31 -28.19
C ALA A 4 -27.89 22.15 -27.19
N LYS A 5 -27.94 20.92 -27.71
CA LYS A 5 -27.37 19.75 -27.04
C LYS A 5 -26.25 19.19 -27.92
N GLN A 6 -25.02 19.40 -27.46
CA GLN A 6 -23.87 18.58 -27.82
C GLN A 6 -24.04 17.20 -27.19
N ALA A 7 -23.84 16.14 -27.97
CA ALA A 7 -23.39 14.85 -27.47
C ALA A 7 -22.71 14.12 -28.63
N ALA A 8 -21.38 14.14 -28.59
CA ALA A 8 -20.51 13.44 -29.51
C ALA A 8 -20.22 12.03 -29.00
N GLN A 9 -19.95 11.12 -29.94
CA GLN A 9 -19.24 9.83 -29.79
C GLN A 9 -20.10 8.72 -29.14
N ARG A 10 -20.14 7.47 -29.65
CA ARG A 10 -19.00 6.65 -30.05
C ARG A 10 -19.46 5.38 -30.79
N ALA A 11 -18.77 5.11 -31.89
CA ALA A 11 -18.36 3.82 -32.47
C ALA A 11 -19.33 2.62 -32.44
N HIS A 12 -19.97 2.45 -33.59
CA HIS A 12 -20.27 1.22 -34.33
C HIS A 12 -19.50 -0.05 -33.89
N VAL A 13 -20.23 -1.07 -33.43
CA VAL A 13 -19.79 -2.47 -33.33
C VAL A 13 -20.59 -3.25 -34.36
N ARG A 14 -19.95 -3.76 -35.43
CA ARG A 14 -20.47 -4.95 -36.11
C ARG A 14 -19.38 -5.69 -36.91
N MET A 15 -19.09 -6.88 -36.39
CA MET A 15 -18.78 -8.14 -37.09
C MET A 15 -18.62 -8.11 -38.61
N LEU A 16 -17.42 -8.50 -39.09
CA LEU A 16 -17.13 -9.21 -40.34
C LEU A 16 -15.74 -9.87 -40.12
N TYR A 17 -15.32 -11.05 -40.58
CA TYR A 17 -15.85 -12.21 -41.29
C TYR A 17 -14.63 -13.16 -41.35
N TYR A 18 -14.67 -14.37 -40.78
CA TYR A 18 -13.55 -15.34 -40.87
C TYR A 18 -13.75 -16.23 -42.10
N PRO A 19 -12.81 -16.29 -43.07
CA PRO A 19 -12.86 -17.28 -44.13
C PRO A 19 -12.05 -18.54 -43.75
N SER A 20 -12.67 -19.69 -44.06
CA SER A 20 -12.11 -21.05 -44.03
C SER A 20 -11.35 -21.36 -45.32
N ARG A 21 -10.19 -22.05 -45.23
CA ARG A 21 -9.62 -23.03 -46.20
C ARG A 21 -8.24 -23.48 -45.71
N SER A 22 -8.07 -24.72 -45.24
CA SER A 22 -7.79 -25.97 -45.99
C SER A 22 -6.45 -26.03 -46.72
N SER A 23 -5.54 -26.81 -46.12
CA SER A 23 -4.68 -27.86 -46.70
C SER A 23 -3.46 -27.53 -47.58
N PHE A 24 -2.38 -28.25 -47.27
CA PHE A 24 -1.15 -28.53 -48.05
C PHE A 24 0.00 -27.50 -48.00
N LEU A 25 1.07 -27.80 -47.26
CA LEU A 25 2.33 -28.33 -47.83
C LEU A 25 3.42 -28.54 -46.77
N CYS A 26 4.04 -29.72 -46.89
CA CYS A 26 5.42 -30.11 -46.59
C CYS A 26 6.40 -29.00 -46.14
N GLY A 27 7.13 -29.26 -45.06
CA GLY A 27 8.33 -28.52 -44.71
C GLY A 27 8.89 -28.94 -43.35
N LEU A 28 9.85 -29.86 -43.35
CA LEU A 28 10.77 -30.04 -42.23
C LEU A 28 11.41 -28.68 -41.91
N SER A 29 11.02 -28.09 -40.78
CA SER A 29 11.82 -27.06 -40.12
C SER A 29 12.43 -27.72 -38.88
N PRO A 30 13.76 -27.65 -38.69
CA PRO A 30 14.39 -28.12 -37.47
C PRO A 30 13.80 -27.31 -36.30
N GLN A 31 13.28 -28.00 -35.29
CA GLN A 31 12.89 -27.36 -34.03
C GLN A 31 14.12 -26.58 -33.52
N PRO A 32 14.09 -25.23 -33.41
CA PRO A 32 15.13 -24.55 -32.69
C PRO A 32 15.01 -25.05 -31.26
N LYS A 33 16.09 -25.67 -30.77
CA LYS A 33 16.23 -26.09 -29.37
C LYS A 33 15.73 -24.94 -28.53
N ARG A 34 14.57 -25.14 -27.91
CA ARG A 34 13.89 -24.18 -27.05
C ARG A 34 14.93 -23.81 -26.01
N ALA A 35 15.58 -22.67 -26.24
CA ALA A 35 16.61 -22.14 -25.37
C ALA A 35 15.98 -22.18 -23.99
N GLU A 36 16.64 -22.90 -23.10
CA GLU A 36 16.35 -22.94 -21.68
C GLU A 36 15.95 -21.51 -21.30
N ALA A 37 14.71 -21.36 -20.83
CA ALA A 37 14.30 -20.14 -20.18
C ALA A 37 15.27 -20.00 -19.02
N ARG A 38 16.35 -19.23 -19.23
CA ARG A 38 17.22 -18.79 -18.17
C ARG A 38 16.31 -18.04 -17.23
N LEU A 39 15.92 -18.70 -16.16
CA LEU A 39 15.81 -18.05 -14.87
C LEU A 39 17.18 -17.39 -14.63
N THR A 40 17.42 -16.24 -15.26
CA THR A 40 18.47 -15.32 -14.83
C THR A 40 17.98 -14.78 -13.50
N THR A 41 18.22 -15.60 -12.47
CA THR A 41 18.88 -15.16 -11.26
C THR A 41 18.42 -13.77 -10.80
N ILE A 42 17.35 -13.78 -9.99
CA ILE A 42 17.22 -12.82 -8.89
C ILE A 42 18.39 -13.15 -7.95
N VAL A 43 19.59 -12.72 -8.30
CA VAL A 43 20.76 -12.71 -7.42
C VAL A 43 21.32 -11.30 -7.49
N ASN A 44 20.52 -10.34 -7.01
CA ASN A 44 21.15 -9.20 -6.37
C ASN A 44 21.94 -9.81 -5.22
N SER A 45 23.24 -9.53 -5.15
CA SER A 45 24.03 -9.95 -4.00
C SER A 45 23.34 -9.45 -2.72
N GLU A 46 23.43 -10.19 -1.60
CA GLU A 46 22.80 -9.77 -0.33
C GLU A 46 23.16 -8.32 0.06
N TYR A 47 24.34 -7.88 -0.39
CA TYR A 47 24.85 -6.53 -0.25
C TYR A 47 24.06 -5.47 -1.04
N GLU A 48 23.75 -5.71 -2.33
CA GLU A 48 22.96 -4.78 -3.14
C GLU A 48 21.52 -4.63 -2.62
N ILE A 49 20.95 -5.69 -2.04
CA ILE A 49 19.60 -5.64 -1.46
C ILE A 49 19.60 -4.71 -0.24
N ALA A 50 20.62 -4.80 0.62
CA ALA A 50 20.75 -3.93 1.79
C ALA A 50 20.95 -2.46 1.39
N GLU A 51 21.79 -2.17 0.39
CA GLU A 51 22.00 -0.80 -0.10
C GLU A 51 20.73 -0.20 -0.71
N LEU A 52 19.96 -0.99 -1.46
CA LEU A 52 18.68 -0.55 -2.02
C LEU A 52 17.65 -0.28 -0.92
N GLU A 53 17.56 -1.14 0.10
CA GLU A 53 16.67 -0.92 1.25
C GLU A 53 17.03 0.37 2.01
N GLU A 54 18.32 0.61 2.30
CA GLU A 54 18.77 1.85 2.95
C GLU A 54 18.45 3.10 2.12
N HIS A 55 18.60 2.99 0.80
CA HIS A 55 18.27 4.08 -0.10
C HIS A 55 16.75 4.37 -0.10
N GLU A 56 15.91 3.34 -0.08
CA GLU A 56 14.45 3.49 0.04
C GLU A 56 14.02 4.10 1.38
N PHE A 57 14.69 3.74 2.48
CA PHE A 57 14.42 4.36 3.78
C PHE A 57 14.82 5.83 3.83
N THR A 58 15.89 6.22 3.14
CA THR A 58 16.43 7.58 3.19
C THR A 58 15.73 8.54 2.23
N SER A 59 15.40 8.08 1.02
CA SER A 59 14.80 8.91 -0.03
C SER A 59 13.28 8.76 -0.17
N GLY A 60 12.69 7.74 0.46
CA GLY A 60 11.27 7.43 0.36
C GLY A 60 10.38 8.11 1.41
N PRO A 61 9.07 7.82 1.39
CA PRO A 61 8.11 8.36 2.36
C PRO A 61 8.37 7.90 3.81
N LEU A 62 9.14 6.82 4.01
CA LEU A 62 9.54 6.33 5.34
C LEU A 62 10.67 7.16 5.98
N SER A 63 11.33 8.04 5.22
CA SER A 63 12.41 8.93 5.71
C SER A 63 11.97 9.83 6.87
N ILE A 64 10.67 10.17 6.93
CA ILE A 64 10.08 10.93 8.05
C ILE A 64 10.18 10.16 9.36
N LEU A 65 9.99 8.83 9.32
CA LEU A 65 10.10 7.96 10.49
C LEU A 65 11.55 7.77 10.90
N GLN A 66 12.47 7.68 9.92
CA GLN A 66 13.90 7.66 10.19
C GLN A 66 14.36 8.93 10.91
N THR A 67 13.86 10.09 10.46
CA THR A 67 14.11 11.38 11.13
C THR A 67 13.47 11.41 12.51
N ALA A 68 12.26 10.85 12.66
CA ALA A 68 11.57 10.81 13.95
C ALA A 68 12.29 9.95 15.00
N VAL A 69 12.88 8.83 14.60
CA VAL A 69 13.72 7.98 15.48
C VAL A 69 14.99 8.71 15.89
N LYS A 70 15.71 9.33 14.94
CA LYS A 70 16.97 10.08 15.20
C LYS A 70 16.75 11.28 16.12
N SER A 71 15.67 12.02 15.90
CA SER A 71 15.31 13.20 16.69
C SER A 71 14.54 12.88 17.98
N HIS A 72 14.16 11.61 18.17
CA HIS A 72 13.23 11.17 19.20
C HIS A 72 11.96 12.02 19.28
N THR A 73 11.41 12.47 18.15
CA THR A 73 10.22 13.35 18.14
C THR A 73 8.94 12.60 18.52
N GLN A 74 7.96 13.33 19.04
CA GLN A 74 6.63 12.77 19.31
C GLN A 74 5.85 12.64 18.00
N VAL A 75 5.27 11.46 17.80
CA VAL A 75 4.43 11.15 16.64
C VAL A 75 3.02 10.84 17.08
N LEU A 76 2.05 11.28 16.27
CA LEU A 76 0.64 10.91 16.41
C LEU A 76 0.30 9.85 15.37
N ILE A 77 -0.08 8.66 15.82
CA ILE A 77 -0.42 7.51 14.98
C ILE A 77 -1.91 7.23 15.09
N SER A 78 -2.61 7.19 13.95
CA SER A 78 -4.02 6.77 13.90
C SER A 78 -4.10 5.29 13.58
N ILE A 79 -4.79 4.52 14.43
CA ILE A 79 -4.96 3.07 14.24
C ILE A 79 -6.32 2.77 13.57
N ARG A 80 -6.44 1.59 12.95
CA ARG A 80 -7.69 1.05 12.37
C ARG A 80 -8.88 1.01 13.34
N ASN A 81 -8.63 0.91 14.65
CA ASN A 81 -9.67 0.87 15.68
C ASN A 81 -10.23 2.28 16.04
N ASN A 82 -9.92 3.31 15.24
CA ASN A 82 -10.27 4.71 15.48
C ASN A 82 -9.74 5.28 16.80
N ARG A 83 -8.66 4.68 17.33
CA ARG A 83 -7.89 5.22 18.46
C ARG A 83 -6.63 5.88 17.94
N LYS A 84 -6.13 6.84 18.71
CA LYS A 84 -4.90 7.57 18.39
C LYS A 84 -3.84 7.28 19.43
N LEU A 85 -2.61 7.05 19.00
CA LEU A 85 -1.45 6.92 19.86
C LEU A 85 -0.60 8.17 19.74
N LEU A 86 -0.25 8.78 20.88
CA LEU A 86 0.87 9.70 20.98
C LEU A 86 2.05 8.93 21.55
N ALA A 87 3.12 8.81 20.78
CA ALA A 87 4.27 7.98 21.15
C ALA A 87 5.57 8.56 20.63
N ARG A 88 6.69 8.00 21.09
CA ARG A 88 8.00 8.17 20.44
C ARG A 88 8.41 6.85 19.81
N VAL A 89 8.90 6.91 18.58
CA VAL A 89 9.35 5.72 17.85
C VAL A 89 10.79 5.42 18.24
N LYS A 90 11.05 4.16 18.62
CA LYS A 90 12.40 3.68 18.93
C LYS A 90 13.03 2.95 17.75
N ALA A 91 12.23 2.15 17.05
CA ALA A 91 12.61 1.44 15.83
C ALA A 91 11.39 1.31 14.92
N PHE A 92 11.63 1.14 13.62
CA PHE A 92 10.60 0.87 12.62
C PHE A 92 11.13 -0.13 11.58
N ASP A 93 10.21 -0.76 10.85
CA ASP A 93 10.47 -1.74 9.80
C ASP A 93 9.87 -1.29 8.46
N ARG A 94 10.23 -1.95 7.34
CA ARG A 94 9.64 -1.74 6.00
C ARG A 94 8.13 -1.94 5.95
N HIS A 95 7.59 -2.79 6.82
CA HIS A 95 6.13 -2.99 6.96
C HIS A 95 5.44 -1.93 7.82
N CYS A 96 6.18 -0.92 8.30
CA CYS A 96 5.72 0.03 9.31
C CYS A 96 5.37 -0.62 10.66
N ASN A 97 5.91 -1.81 10.96
CA ASN A 97 5.92 -2.32 12.32
C ASN A 97 6.85 -1.42 13.13
N MET A 98 6.39 -0.94 14.29
CA MET A 98 7.11 0.04 15.10
C MET A 98 7.27 -0.47 16.53
N VAL A 99 8.43 -0.16 17.11
CA VAL A 99 8.66 -0.26 18.55
C VAL A 99 8.48 1.13 19.15
N LEU A 100 7.55 1.26 20.09
CA LEU A 100 7.14 2.52 20.66
C LEU A 100 7.45 2.62 22.16
N GLU A 101 7.87 3.80 22.59
CA GLU A 101 8.10 4.14 23.99
C GLU A 101 7.20 5.29 24.42
N ASN A 102 6.82 5.30 25.71
CA ASN A 102 5.99 6.35 26.31
C ASN A 102 4.67 6.58 25.55
N VAL A 103 3.95 5.48 25.29
CA VAL A 103 2.74 5.50 24.47
C VAL A 103 1.56 5.98 25.31
N LYS A 104 0.88 7.00 24.81
CA LYS A 104 -0.42 7.47 25.30
C LYS A 104 -1.48 7.14 24.28
N GLU A 105 -2.33 6.18 24.60
CA GLU A 105 -3.50 5.84 23.79
C GLU A 105 -4.65 6.76 24.17
N MET A 106 -5.33 7.31 23.17
CA MET A 106 -6.46 8.22 23.33
C MET A 106 -7.64 7.76 22.48
N TRP A 107 -8.82 7.70 23.08
CA TRP A 107 -10.06 7.40 22.37
C TRP A 107 -11.24 8.15 22.98
N THR A 108 -12.32 8.22 22.23
CA THR A 108 -13.58 8.80 22.68
C THR A 108 -14.58 7.69 22.97
N GLU A 109 -15.21 7.73 24.14
CA GLU A 109 -16.35 6.88 24.47
C GLU A 109 -17.60 7.72 24.56
N THR A 110 -18.68 7.23 23.96
CA THR A 110 -20.00 7.84 24.09
C THR A 110 -20.82 6.98 25.04
N PRO A 111 -20.87 7.30 26.35
CA PRO A 111 -21.63 6.52 27.31
C PRO A 111 -23.12 6.55 26.93
N ARG A 112 -23.83 5.45 27.18
CA ARG A 112 -25.28 5.40 27.06
C ARG A 112 -25.87 5.76 28.41
N LEU A 113 -26.76 6.75 28.43
CA LEU A 113 -27.49 7.14 29.64
C LEU A 113 -28.55 6.08 29.97
N ALA A 114 -29.01 6.02 31.22
CA ALA A 114 -30.07 5.12 31.66
C ALA A 114 -31.36 5.25 30.80
N ASP A 115 -31.62 6.43 30.25
CA ASP A 115 -32.74 6.71 29.35
C ASP A 115 -32.51 6.27 27.89
N GLY A 116 -31.46 5.51 27.59
CA GLY A 116 -31.13 5.00 26.26
C GLY A 116 -30.56 6.04 25.27
N LYS A 117 -30.50 7.33 25.67
CA LYS A 117 -29.92 8.40 24.85
C LYS A 117 -28.39 8.36 24.88
N LYS A 118 -27.76 8.71 23.76
CA LYS A 118 -26.29 8.87 23.67
C LYS A 118 -25.87 10.07 24.53
N GLY A 119 -24.99 9.85 25.49
CA GLY A 119 -24.41 10.89 26.33
C GLY A 119 -23.38 11.75 25.59
N ARG A 120 -22.76 12.68 26.30
CA ARG A 120 -21.67 13.50 25.76
C ARG A 120 -20.44 12.62 25.51
N PRO A 121 -19.69 12.83 24.40
CA PRO A 121 -18.46 12.09 24.17
C PRO A 121 -17.43 12.44 25.25
N VAL A 122 -16.86 11.42 25.87
CA VAL A 122 -15.84 11.55 26.90
C VAL A 122 -14.51 11.03 26.34
N ASN A 123 -13.47 11.85 26.44
CA ASN A 123 -12.12 11.46 26.03
C ASN A 123 -11.49 10.64 27.16
N LYS A 124 -10.99 9.45 26.82
CA LYS A 124 -10.22 8.60 27.72
C LYS A 124 -8.80 8.46 27.24
N ASP A 125 -7.87 8.34 28.18
CA ASP A 125 -6.49 8.04 27.92
C ASP A 125 -5.97 6.86 28.75
N ARG A 126 -5.00 6.14 28.18
CA ARG A 126 -4.27 5.06 28.85
C ARG A 126 -2.80 5.18 28.53
N PHE A 127 -1.96 5.00 29.56
CA PHE A 127 -0.51 4.94 29.40
C PHE A 127 -0.05 3.50 29.25
N ILE A 128 0.82 3.29 28.26
CA ILE A 128 1.47 2.02 27.97
C ILE A 128 2.97 2.32 27.89
N SER A 129 3.76 1.71 28.78
CA SER A 129 5.17 2.04 28.91
C SER A 129 6.00 1.65 27.69
N LYS A 130 5.70 0.47 27.11
CA LYS A 130 6.39 -0.09 25.93
C LYS A 130 5.38 -0.85 25.07
N MET A 131 5.47 -0.69 23.75
CA MET A 131 4.64 -1.38 22.77
C MET A 131 5.47 -1.79 21.57
#